data_AF-A0A5C7W2A3-F1
#
_entry.id   AF-A0A5C7W2A3-F1
#
_cell.length_a   1.000
_cell.length_b   1.000
_cell.length_c   1.000
_cell.angle_alpha   90.00
_cell.angle_beta   90.00
_cell.angle_gamma   90.00
#
_symmetry.space_group_name_H-M   'P 1'
#
loop_
_entity.id
_entity.type
_entity.pdbx_description
1 polymer ?
#
loop_
_entity_poly.entity_id
_entity_poly.type
_entity_poly.pdbx_seq_one_letter_code
_entity_poly.pdbx_strand_id
1 'polypeptide(L)'
;MNFASQTEAMVRELDEAYEAIVATAKSLQQDFFNEEKDFVCYRTFTIRNESTSMRIEWGRVVYKGNKRMKNPQRINQGKGYTQSVKFMGNMNQNHQLLFNKYEPQLAVLRELSDKNRTARKALLKLQVAAQTHKM
;
A
#
# COMPACT_ATOMS: atom_id res chain seq x y z
N MET A 1 14.66 27.34 -17.88
CA MET A 1 14.68 26.67 -16.55
C MET A 1 15.97 25.88 -16.43
N ASN A 2 16.62 25.89 -15.26
CA ASN A 2 17.82 25.09 -14.99
C ASN A 2 17.39 23.63 -14.73
N PHE A 3 18.15 22.65 -15.22
CA PHE A 3 17.87 21.21 -15.05
C PHE A 3 17.63 20.82 -13.58
N ALA A 4 18.35 21.45 -12.64
CA ALA A 4 18.15 21.26 -11.20
C ALA A 4 16.72 21.65 -10.76
N SER A 5 16.22 22.81 -11.18
CA SER A 5 14.87 23.28 -10.84
C SER A 5 13.75 22.40 -11.42
N GLN A 6 13.97 21.77 -12.57
CA GLN A 6 12.99 20.86 -13.18
C GLN A 6 12.90 19.52 -12.44
N THR A 7 14.06 18.95 -12.09
CA THR A 7 14.10 17.69 -11.34
C THR A 7 13.55 17.83 -9.92
N GLU A 8 13.77 18.97 -9.26
CA GLU A 8 13.15 19.28 -7.96
C GLU A 8 11.62 19.33 -8.04
N ALA A 9 11.07 19.98 -9.07
CA ALA A 9 9.63 20.01 -9.31
C ALA A 9 9.06 18.61 -9.53
N MET A 10 9.73 17.76 -10.34
CA MET A 10 9.31 16.38 -10.57
C MET A 10 9.34 15.51 -9.30
N VAL A 11 10.35 15.71 -8.44
CA VAL A 11 10.39 15.00 -7.14
C VAL A 11 9.21 15.41 -6.27
N ARG A 12 8.88 16.70 -6.23
CA ARG A 12 7.72 17.19 -5.49
C ARG A 12 6.40 16.61 -6.01
N GLU A 13 6.20 16.55 -7.32
CA GLU A 13 5.01 15.92 -7.92
C GLU A 13 4.89 14.43 -7.53
N LEU A 14 6.01 13.71 -7.46
CA LEU A 14 6.01 12.33 -6.99
C LEU A 14 5.69 12.23 -5.49
N ASP A 15 6.17 13.15 -4.66
CA ASP A 15 5.85 13.18 -3.24
C ASP A 15 4.35 13.47 -3.02
N GLU A 16 3.77 14.43 -3.75
CA GLU A 16 2.33 14.73 -3.73
C GLU A 16 1.48 13.53 -4.21
N ALA A 17 1.90 12.85 -5.28
CA ALA A 17 1.25 11.64 -5.75
C ALA A 17 1.33 10.49 -4.72
N TYR A 18 2.44 10.37 -4.00
CA TYR A 18 2.60 9.39 -2.93
C TYR A 18 1.65 9.67 -1.76
N GLU A 19 1.50 10.94 -1.35
CA GLU A 19 0.55 11.34 -0.32
C GLU A 19 -0.89 10.99 -0.70
N ALA A 20 -1.27 11.24 -1.96
CA ALA A 20 -2.59 10.87 -2.48
C ALA A 20 -2.81 9.34 -2.42
N ILE A 21 -1.83 8.54 -2.82
CA ILE A 21 -1.88 7.06 -2.74
C ILE A 21 -2.10 6.61 -1.29
N VAL A 22 -1.38 7.20 -0.33
CA VAL A 22 -1.52 6.88 1.10
C VAL A 22 -2.91 7.27 1.63
N ALA A 23 -3.41 8.45 1.24
CA ALA A 23 -4.74 8.91 1.63
C ALA A 23 -5.83 7.97 1.10
N THR A 24 -5.77 7.57 -0.17
CA THR A 24 -6.70 6.60 -0.77
C THR A 24 -6.64 5.26 -0.04
N ALA A 25 -5.44 4.74 0.25
CA ALA A 25 -5.30 3.49 0.99
C ALA A 25 -5.98 3.56 2.37
N LYS A 26 -5.75 4.66 3.11
CA LYS A 26 -6.38 4.87 4.43
C LYS A 26 -7.90 4.98 4.35
N SER A 27 -8.43 5.63 3.31
CA SER A 27 -9.88 5.67 3.06
C SER A 27 -10.42 4.26 2.86
N LEU A 28 -9.81 3.46 1.99
CA LEU A 28 -10.22 2.07 1.76
C LEU A 28 -10.15 1.21 3.04
N GLN A 29 -9.17 1.45 3.90
CA GLN A 29 -9.09 0.77 5.20
C GLN A 29 -10.25 1.15 6.11
N GLN A 30 -10.62 2.42 6.15
CA GLN A 30 -11.75 2.90 6.94
C GLN A 30 -13.07 2.31 6.42
N ASP A 31 -13.26 2.28 5.10
CA ASP A 31 -14.44 1.69 4.45
C ASP A 31 -14.53 0.19 4.73
N PHE A 32 -13.41 -0.53 4.62
CA PHE A 32 -13.34 -1.95 4.97
C PHE A 32 -13.75 -2.20 6.43
N PHE A 33 -13.25 -1.41 7.37
CA PHE A 33 -13.63 -1.56 8.78
C PHE A 33 -15.06 -1.12 9.09
N ASN A 34 -15.66 -0.25 8.27
CA ASN A 34 -17.06 0.08 8.40
C ASN A 34 -17.95 -1.08 7.93
N GLU A 35 -17.61 -1.72 6.81
CA GLU A 35 -18.36 -2.87 6.30
C GLU A 35 -18.14 -4.15 7.10
N GLU A 36 -16.97 -4.32 7.72
CA GLU A 36 -16.70 -5.46 8.61
C GLU A 36 -17.57 -5.43 9.89
N LYS A 37 -18.10 -4.27 10.33
CA LYS A 37 -18.83 -4.18 11.62
C LYS A 37 -20.00 -5.16 11.75
N ASP A 38 -20.57 -5.59 10.62
CA ASP A 38 -21.73 -6.45 10.58
C ASP A 38 -21.39 -7.94 10.73
N PHE A 39 -20.11 -8.33 10.72
CA PHE A 39 -19.68 -9.72 10.87
C PHE A 39 -18.22 -9.91 11.32
N VAL A 40 -17.88 -11.09 11.81
CA VAL A 40 -16.50 -11.39 12.22
C VAL A 40 -15.61 -11.65 11.00
N CYS A 41 -14.58 -10.82 10.79
CA CYS A 41 -13.59 -10.99 9.73
C CYS A 41 -12.25 -11.46 10.29
N TYR A 42 -11.89 -12.72 10.03
CA TYR A 42 -10.62 -13.32 10.50
C TYR A 42 -9.37 -12.89 9.71
N ARG A 43 -9.50 -11.89 8.85
CA ARG A 43 -8.45 -11.34 7.99
C ARG A 43 -8.73 -9.86 7.84
N THR A 44 -7.66 -9.12 7.70
CA THR A 44 -7.66 -7.69 7.51
C THR A 44 -6.45 -7.33 6.69
N PHE A 45 -6.45 -6.14 6.09
CA PHE A 45 -5.22 -5.56 5.63
C PHE A 45 -4.75 -4.45 6.58
N THR A 46 -3.44 -4.21 6.57
CA THR A 46 -2.78 -3.13 7.29
C THR A 46 -1.98 -2.30 6.33
N ILE A 47 -1.92 -1.00 6.60
CA ILE A 47 -1.13 -0.04 5.85
C ILE A 47 0.01 0.38 6.75
N ARG A 48 1.25 0.18 6.28
CA ARG A 48 2.46 0.62 6.96
C ARG A 48 3.14 1.65 6.07
N ASN A 49 3.30 2.85 6.60
CA ASN A 49 4.09 3.87 5.95
C ASN A 49 5.57 3.62 6.28
N GLU A 50 6.37 3.47 5.24
CA GLU A 50 7.82 3.53 5.30
C GLU A 50 8.25 4.90 4.74
N SER A 51 9.51 5.30 4.96
CA SER A 51 10.00 6.65 4.65
C SER A 51 9.74 7.12 3.21
N THR A 52 9.75 6.21 2.25
CA THR A 52 9.59 6.51 0.81
C THR A 52 8.66 5.52 0.10
N SER A 53 7.92 4.73 0.87
CA SER A 53 7.05 3.69 0.30
C SER A 53 5.98 3.28 1.27
N MET A 54 4.87 2.79 0.74
CA MET A 54 3.79 2.26 1.55
C MET A 54 3.72 0.76 1.34
N ARG A 55 3.46 0.04 2.43
CA ARG A 55 3.24 -1.39 2.41
C ARG A 55 1.81 -1.71 2.81
N ILE A 56 1.06 -2.34 1.91
CA ILE A 56 -0.29 -2.83 2.17
C ILE A 56 -0.22 -4.35 2.27
N GLU A 57 -0.53 -4.91 3.45
CA GLU A 57 -0.44 -6.35 3.68
C GLU A 57 -1.70 -6.91 4.29
N TRP A 58 -2.19 -8.01 3.71
CA TRP A 58 -3.17 -8.86 4.36
C TRP A 58 -2.55 -9.62 5.54
N GLY A 59 -3.34 -9.82 6.56
CA GLY A 59 -2.97 -10.56 7.75
C GLY A 59 -4.16 -11.27 8.38
N ARG A 60 -3.87 -12.34 9.11
CA ARG A 60 -4.83 -13.08 9.92
C ARG A 60 -5.05 -12.34 11.22
N VAL A 61 -6.32 -12.08 11.50
CA VAL A 61 -6.74 -11.44 12.73
C VAL A 61 -6.75 -12.48 13.83
N VAL A 62 -6.09 -12.17 14.94
CA VAL A 62 -6.17 -12.96 16.16
C VAL A 62 -7.14 -12.26 17.09
N TYR A 63 -8.12 -13.00 17.60
CA TYR A 63 -9.05 -12.52 18.62
C TYR A 63 -8.64 -13.09 19.98
N LYS A 64 -8.63 -12.23 21.01
CA LYS A 64 -8.49 -12.65 22.42
C LYS A 64 -9.79 -12.33 23.13
N GLY A 65 -10.67 -13.33 23.28
CA GLY A 65 -12.08 -13.11 23.59
C GLY A 65 -12.75 -12.34 22.44
N ASN A 66 -13.52 -11.31 22.75
CA ASN A 66 -14.18 -10.46 21.74
C ASN A 66 -13.32 -9.29 21.24
N LYS A 67 -12.02 -9.24 21.59
CA LYS A 67 -11.11 -8.14 21.21
C LYS A 67 -10.18 -8.54 20.08
N ARG A 68 -10.15 -7.72 19.03
CA ARG A 68 -9.19 -7.82 17.93
C ARG A 68 -7.79 -7.46 18.41
N MET A 69 -6.80 -8.32 18.14
CA MET A 69 -5.41 -7.97 18.38
C MET A 69 -4.89 -7.00 17.32
N LYS A 70 -4.07 -6.04 17.73
CA LYS A 70 -3.57 -4.93 16.87
C LYS A 70 -2.65 -5.40 15.74
N ASN A 71 -1.95 -6.52 15.93
CA ASN A 71 -0.95 -7.02 14.98
C ASN A 71 -1.43 -8.31 14.33
N PRO A 72 -2.11 -8.23 13.17
CA PRO A 72 -2.50 -9.42 12.44
C PRO A 72 -1.26 -10.15 11.93
N GLN A 73 -1.32 -11.48 11.93
CA GLN A 73 -0.24 -12.33 11.42
C GLN A 73 -0.20 -12.21 9.90
N ARG A 74 0.91 -11.71 9.36
CA ARG A 74 1.08 -11.48 7.92
C ARG A 74 0.75 -12.72 7.08
N ILE A 75 0.04 -12.50 5.98
CA ILE A 75 -0.21 -13.51 4.94
C ILE A 75 0.74 -13.26 3.79
N ASN A 76 1.34 -14.33 3.26
CA ASN A 76 2.22 -14.20 2.10
C ASN A 76 1.39 -13.85 0.86
N GLN A 77 1.81 -12.79 0.16
CA GLN A 77 1.15 -12.29 -1.05
C GLN A 77 1.35 -13.21 -2.25
N GLY A 78 2.51 -13.89 -2.33
CA GLY A 78 2.95 -14.60 -3.51
C GLY A 78 3.75 -13.70 -4.45
N LYS A 79 3.67 -13.95 -5.76
CA LYS A 79 4.29 -13.12 -6.81
C LYS A 79 3.29 -12.07 -7.32
N GLY A 80 3.78 -10.87 -7.65
CA GLY A 80 2.96 -9.76 -8.17
C GLY A 80 2.31 -8.92 -7.08
N TYR A 81 1.42 -8.00 -7.47
CA TYR A 81 0.76 -7.04 -6.57
C TYR A 81 -0.55 -7.54 -5.97
N THR A 82 -1.14 -8.59 -6.54
CA THR A 82 -2.41 -9.16 -6.07
C THR A 82 -2.19 -10.28 -5.07
N GLN A 83 -2.92 -10.24 -3.96
CA GLN A 83 -3.02 -11.31 -2.98
C GLN A 83 -3.78 -12.49 -3.58
N SER A 84 -3.16 -13.67 -3.60
CA SER A 84 -3.88 -14.88 -4.02
C SER A 84 -4.87 -15.34 -2.96
N VAL A 85 -6.10 -15.67 -3.39
CA VAL A 85 -7.13 -16.34 -2.57
C VAL A 85 -6.57 -17.62 -1.93
N LYS A 86 -5.67 -18.33 -2.62
CA LYS A 86 -5.02 -19.56 -2.10
C LYS A 86 -4.33 -19.33 -0.75
N PHE A 87 -3.70 -18.16 -0.55
CA PHE A 87 -3.00 -17.85 0.71
C PHE A 87 -3.93 -17.34 1.81
N MET A 88 -5.14 -16.88 1.45
CA MET A 88 -6.14 -16.41 2.41
C MET A 88 -6.76 -17.56 3.23
N GLY A 89 -6.74 -18.77 2.67
CA GLY A 89 -7.36 -19.96 3.26
C GLY A 89 -8.88 -19.86 3.26
N ASN A 90 -9.53 -20.60 4.16
CA ASN A 90 -11.00 -20.60 4.25
C ASN A 90 -11.52 -19.24 4.71
N MET A 91 -12.39 -18.65 3.90
CA MET A 91 -13.12 -17.39 4.15
C MET A 91 -14.61 -17.69 4.05
N ASN A 92 -15.41 -17.15 4.98
CA ASN A 92 -16.86 -17.18 4.84
C ASN A 92 -17.31 -16.30 3.65
N GLN A 93 -18.57 -16.41 3.24
CA GLN A 93 -19.09 -15.70 2.07
C GLN A 93 -18.92 -14.17 2.18
N ASN A 94 -19.28 -13.58 3.32
CA ASN A 94 -19.16 -12.13 3.53
C ASN A 94 -17.72 -11.64 3.42
N HIS A 95 -16.78 -12.43 3.93
CA HIS A 95 -15.36 -12.16 3.83
C HIS A 95 -14.86 -12.26 2.40
N GLN A 96 -15.27 -13.29 1.64
CA GLN A 96 -14.92 -13.40 0.23
C GLN A 96 -15.40 -12.18 -0.57
N LEU A 97 -16.60 -11.66 -0.27
CA LEU A 97 -17.12 -10.44 -0.90
C LEU A 97 -16.25 -9.23 -0.61
N LEU A 98 -15.86 -9.00 0.66
CA LEU A 98 -14.93 -7.91 1.00
C LEU A 98 -13.58 -8.09 0.31
N PHE A 99 -13.03 -9.30 0.34
CA PHE A 99 -11.76 -9.58 -0.30
C PHE A 99 -11.80 -9.25 -1.80
N ASN A 100 -12.82 -9.73 -2.51
CA ASN A 100 -12.99 -9.51 -3.94
C ASN A 100 -13.24 -8.02 -4.28
N LYS A 101 -13.87 -7.27 -3.36
CA LYS A 101 -14.11 -5.84 -3.51
C LYS A 101 -12.84 -5.01 -3.32
N TYR A 102 -12.08 -5.28 -2.26
CA TYR A 102 -10.98 -4.43 -1.84
C TYR A 102 -9.65 -4.82 -2.47
N GLU A 103 -9.34 -6.11 -2.62
CA GLU A 103 -8.03 -6.55 -3.06
C GLU A 103 -7.60 -6.00 -4.44
N PRO A 104 -8.46 -5.94 -5.48
CA PRO A 104 -8.07 -5.34 -6.76
C PRO A 104 -7.62 -3.88 -6.62
N GLN A 105 -8.30 -3.11 -5.76
CA GLN A 105 -7.95 -1.70 -5.51
C GLN A 105 -6.63 -1.60 -4.73
N LEU A 106 -6.45 -2.46 -3.73
CA LEU A 106 -5.19 -2.51 -2.98
C LEU A 106 -4.01 -2.92 -3.87
N ALA A 107 -4.21 -3.84 -4.82
CA ALA A 107 -3.19 -4.25 -5.77
C ALA A 107 -2.72 -3.08 -6.65
N VAL A 108 -3.66 -2.27 -7.14
CA VAL A 108 -3.35 -1.03 -7.89
C VAL A 108 -2.54 -0.05 -7.02
N LEU A 109 -2.93 0.16 -5.76
CA LEU A 109 -2.20 1.05 -4.86
C LEU A 109 -0.78 0.55 -4.55
N ARG A 110 -0.60 -0.78 -4.38
CA ARG A 110 0.73 -1.38 -4.22
C ARG A 110 1.60 -1.11 -5.45
N GLU A 111 1.06 -1.32 -6.65
CA GLU A 111 1.77 -1.08 -7.91
C GLU A 111 2.14 0.40 -8.08
N LEU A 112 1.21 1.32 -7.85
CA LEU A 112 1.44 2.75 -7.96
C LEU A 112 2.50 3.24 -6.96
N SER A 113 2.44 2.77 -5.71
CA SER A 113 3.46 3.08 -4.70
C SER A 113 4.86 2.59 -5.14
N ASP A 114 4.95 1.41 -5.75
CA ASP A 114 6.23 0.84 -6.20
C ASP A 114 6.80 1.60 -7.40
N LYS A 115 5.94 1.97 -8.36
CA LYS A 115 6.30 2.80 -9.53
C LYS A 115 6.75 4.19 -9.11
N ASN A 116 6.02 4.84 -8.20
CA ASN A 116 6.37 6.14 -7.65
C ASN A 116 7.76 6.11 -6.99
N ARG A 117 7.99 5.14 -6.09
CA ARG A 117 9.29 4.93 -5.44
C ARG A 117 10.42 4.74 -6.44
N THR A 118 10.18 3.95 -7.50
CA THR A 118 11.18 3.68 -8.54
C THR A 118 11.52 4.94 -9.33
N ALA A 119 10.50 5.70 -9.75
CA ALA A 119 10.68 6.97 -10.44
C ALA A 119 11.44 7.99 -9.58
N ARG A 120 11.07 8.10 -8.30
CA ARG A 120 11.72 9.00 -7.34
C ARG A 120 13.19 8.68 -7.17
N LYS A 121 13.53 7.39 -7.01
CA LYS A 121 14.93 6.94 -6.93
C LYS A 121 15.71 7.25 -8.21
N ALA A 122 15.10 7.10 -9.38
CA ALA A 122 15.75 7.42 -10.64
C ALA A 122 16.05 8.92 -10.77
N LEU A 123 15.09 9.79 -10.41
CA LEU A 123 15.26 11.23 -10.43
C LEU A 123 16.36 11.71 -9.47
N LEU A 124 16.40 11.18 -8.24
CA LEU A 124 17.43 11.52 -7.27
C LEU A 124 18.84 11.14 -7.78
N LYS A 125 18.98 10.00 -8.46
CA LYS A 125 20.26 9.61 -9.07
C LYS A 125 20.68 10.59 -10.18
N LEU A 126 19.74 11.04 -11.01
CA LEU A 126 20.01 12.03 -12.06
C LEU A 126 20.42 13.39 -11.47
N GLN A 127 19.80 13.81 -10.37
CA GLN A 127 20.19 15.02 -9.65
C GLN A 127 21.62 14.97 -9.13
N VAL A 128 21.99 13.86 -8.47
CA VAL A 128 23.35 13.65 -7.98
C VAL A 128 24.36 13.67 -9.13
N ALA A 129 24.10 12.92 -10.21
CA ALA A 129 24.99 12.89 -11.37
C ALA A 129 25.16 14.28 -12.03
N ALA A 130 24.08 15.05 -12.14
CA ALA A 130 24.12 16.41 -12.71
C ALA A 130 24.86 17.41 -11.82
N GLN A 131 24.94 17.18 -10.51
CA GLN A 131 25.74 17.98 -9.58
C GLN A 131 27.23 17.60 -9.67
N THR A 132 27.55 16.31 -9.76
CA THR A 132 28.94 15.84 -9.88
C THR A 132 29.62 16.29 -11.19
N HIS A 133 28.89 16.39 -12.30
CA HIS A 133 29.42 16.87 -13.59
C HIS A 133 29.50 18.40 -13.72
N LYS A 134 28.96 19.16 -12.76
CA LYS A 134 29.09 20.63 -12.69
C LYS A 134 30.30 21.06 -11.85
N MET A 135 30.97 20.12 -11.16
CA MET A 135 32.28 20.30 -10.52
C MET A 135 33.40 19.90 -11.47
#